data_AF-A0A2N0MC64-F1
#
_entry.id   AF-A0A2N0MC64-F1
#
_cell.length_a   1.000
_cell.length_b   1.000
_cell.length_c   1.000
_cell.angle_alpha   90.00
_cell.angle_beta   90.00
_cell.angle_gamma   90.00
#
_symmetry.space_group_name_H-M   'P 1'
#
loop_
_entity.id
_entity.type
_entity.pdbx_description
1 polymer ?
#
loop_
_entity_poly.entity_id
_entity_poly.type
_entity_poly.pdbx_seq_one_letter_code
_entity_poly.pdbx_strand_id
1 'polypeptide(L)'
;MLVFDFLVAAQQAVSERSEVHADEPVKMRIGHHTGEPIKEAGDSYGQSVIMAARSAGEAIGGEILVSALVKGLTEGLGDIDCGQVREVALKVLAGMDRVYQVDPISWTILRRY
;
A
#
# COMPACT_ATOMS: atom_id res chain seq x y z
N MET A 1 -13.40 -2.62 0.02
CA MET A 1 -13.40 -2.11 1.42
C MET A 1 -12.56 -2.96 2.38
N LEU A 2 -12.75 -4.28 2.50
CA LEU A 2 -12.02 -5.14 3.47
C LEU A 2 -10.49 -5.13 3.38
N VAL A 3 -9.91 -5.00 2.18
CA VAL A 3 -8.44 -5.06 2.05
C VAL A 3 -7.78 -3.84 2.69
N PHE A 4 -8.34 -2.64 2.52
CA PHE A 4 -7.81 -1.41 3.11
C PHE A 4 -7.95 -1.40 4.63
N ASP A 5 -9.04 -1.97 5.18
CA ASP A 5 -9.17 -2.18 6.63
C ASP A 5 -8.00 -2.99 7.17
N PHE A 6 -7.67 -4.08 6.48
CA PHE A 6 -6.57 -4.93 6.87
C PHE A 6 -5.22 -4.21 6.78
N LEU A 7 -4.96 -3.46 5.70
CA LEU A 7 -3.69 -2.73 5.55
C LEU A 7 -3.50 -1.70 6.66
N VAL A 8 -4.55 -0.92 6.98
CA VAL A 8 -4.49 0.09 8.04
C VAL A 8 -4.37 -0.57 9.42
N ALA A 9 -5.15 -1.60 9.70
CA ALA A 9 -5.08 -2.32 10.97
C ALA A 9 -3.70 -2.97 11.20
N ALA A 10 -3.11 -3.57 10.16
CA ALA A 10 -1.77 -4.14 10.24
C ALA A 10 -0.71 -3.07 10.54
N GLN A 11 -0.80 -1.90 9.87
CA GLN A 11 0.12 -0.80 10.08
C GLN A 11 0.01 -0.23 11.50
N GLN A 12 -1.21 -0.09 12.03
CA GLN A 12 -1.48 0.34 13.40
C GLN A 12 -0.94 -0.65 14.43
N ALA A 13 -1.22 -1.95 14.27
CA ALA A 13 -0.76 -2.98 15.19
C ALA A 13 0.79 -3.04 15.29
N VAL A 14 1.50 -2.87 14.17
CA VAL A 14 2.97 -2.80 14.18
C VAL A 14 3.47 -1.52 14.85
N SER A 15 2.78 -0.39 14.65
CA SER A 15 3.11 0.87 15.32
C SER A 15 2.94 0.77 16.83
N GLU A 16 1.79 0.28 17.29
CA GLU A 16 1.47 0.08 18.71
C GLU A 16 2.48 -0.87 19.37
N ARG A 17 2.82 -1.99 18.71
CA ARG A 17 3.88 -2.89 19.20
C ARG A 17 5.20 -2.14 19.41
N SER A 18 5.56 -1.27 18.49
CA SER A 18 6.83 -0.54 18.50
C SER A 18 6.86 0.59 19.53
N GLU A 19 5.71 1.11 19.92
CA GLU A 19 5.60 2.02 21.07
C GLU A 19 5.80 1.27 22.40
N VAL A 20 5.26 0.05 22.51
CA VAL A 20 5.45 -0.81 23.69
C VAL A 20 6.90 -1.31 23.80
N HIS A 21 7.54 -1.62 22.67
CA HIS A 21 8.93 -2.11 22.59
C HIS A 21 9.84 -1.03 21.98
N ALA A 22 9.93 0.11 22.67
CA ALA A 22 10.64 1.29 22.17
C ALA A 22 12.16 1.07 22.01
N ASP A 23 12.72 0.04 22.63
CA ASP A 23 14.11 -0.40 22.50
C ASP A 23 14.40 -1.14 21.19
N GLU A 24 13.38 -1.76 20.57
CA GLU A 24 13.49 -2.47 19.29
C GLU A 24 12.28 -2.17 18.37
N PRO A 25 12.17 -0.94 17.85
CA PRO A 25 11.04 -0.53 17.04
C PRO A 25 11.08 -1.18 15.67
N VAL A 26 9.92 -1.67 15.20
CA VAL A 26 9.75 -2.26 13.87
C VAL A 26 8.92 -1.32 13.01
N LYS A 27 9.41 -1.02 11.80
CA LYS A 27 8.65 -0.21 10.83
C LYS A 27 8.26 -1.04 9.62
N MET A 28 6.95 -1.22 9.44
CA MET A 28 6.38 -1.91 8.28
C MET A 28 6.32 -0.98 7.07
N ARG A 29 6.51 -1.54 5.88
CA ARG A 29 6.30 -0.88 4.59
C ARG A 29 5.26 -1.66 3.82
N ILE A 30 4.23 -0.99 3.32
CA ILE A 30 3.11 -1.65 2.63
C ILE A 30 2.98 -1.09 1.22
N GLY A 31 2.96 -1.98 0.23
CA GLY A 31 2.64 -1.66 -1.15
C GLY A 31 1.42 -2.44 -1.60
N HIS A 32 0.43 -1.75 -2.16
CA HIS A 32 -0.80 -2.38 -2.65
C HIS A 32 -1.04 -2.05 -4.13
N HIS A 33 -1.25 -3.12 -4.90
CA HIS A 33 -1.59 -3.08 -6.31
C HIS A 33 -2.62 -4.18 -6.60
N THR A 34 -3.38 -4.00 -7.67
CA THR A 34 -4.34 -4.99 -8.17
C THR A 34 -4.10 -5.25 -9.65
N GLY A 35 -4.32 -6.48 -10.08
CA GLY A 35 -4.14 -6.94 -11.45
C GLY A 35 -4.04 -8.46 -11.49
N GLU A 36 -3.96 -9.03 -12.68
CA GLU A 36 -3.88 -10.48 -12.87
C GLU A 36 -2.41 -10.95 -12.85
N PRO A 37 -1.95 -11.66 -11.80
CA PRO A 37 -0.62 -12.23 -11.78
C PRO A 37 -0.56 -13.52 -12.63
N ILE A 38 0.62 -13.86 -13.10
CA ILE A 38 0.90 -15.20 -13.63
C ILE A 38 1.07 -16.13 -12.43
N LYS A 39 0.31 -17.21 -12.34
CA LYS A 39 0.39 -18.19 -11.25
C LYS A 39 1.01 -19.49 -11.74
N GLU A 40 2.10 -19.91 -11.13
CA GLU A 40 2.80 -21.15 -11.47
C GLU A 40 3.36 -21.80 -10.21
N ALA A 41 3.15 -23.11 -10.05
CA ALA A 41 3.66 -23.91 -8.93
C ALA A 41 3.38 -23.36 -7.51
N GLY A 42 2.31 -22.57 -7.34
CA GLY A 42 1.95 -21.94 -6.06
C GLY A 42 2.52 -20.54 -5.84
N ASP A 43 3.36 -20.06 -6.76
CA ASP A 43 3.94 -18.73 -6.74
C ASP A 43 3.20 -17.79 -7.70
N SER A 44 3.37 -16.47 -7.47
CA SER A 44 2.83 -15.41 -8.32
C SER A 44 3.96 -14.61 -8.95
N TYR A 45 3.84 -14.34 -10.24
CA TYR A 45 4.83 -13.65 -11.08
C TYR A 45 4.19 -12.59 -11.96
N GLY A 46 5.04 -11.84 -12.65
CA GLY A 46 4.63 -10.87 -13.67
C GLY A 46 4.44 -9.45 -13.13
N GLN A 47 3.85 -8.61 -13.99
CA GLN A 47 3.78 -7.17 -13.76
C GLN A 47 3.04 -6.81 -12.47
N SER A 48 1.92 -7.47 -12.15
CA SER A 48 1.15 -7.15 -10.93
C SER A 48 1.96 -7.36 -9.65
N VAL A 49 2.79 -8.40 -9.59
CA VAL A 49 3.67 -8.66 -8.43
C VAL A 49 4.81 -7.65 -8.37
N ILE A 50 5.41 -7.34 -9.53
CA ILE A 50 6.45 -6.30 -9.64
C ILE A 50 5.90 -4.96 -9.13
N MET A 51 4.69 -4.57 -9.54
CA MET A 51 4.05 -3.34 -9.10
C MET A 51 3.85 -3.29 -7.59
N ALA A 52 3.29 -4.34 -6.99
CA ALA A 52 3.08 -4.40 -5.54
C ALA A 52 4.41 -4.31 -4.77
N ALA A 53 5.42 -5.09 -5.18
CA ALA A 53 6.73 -5.10 -4.55
C ALA A 53 7.46 -3.76 -4.68
N ARG A 54 7.33 -3.08 -5.84
CA ARG A 54 7.91 -1.76 -6.07
C ARG A 54 7.24 -0.70 -5.21
N SER A 55 5.91 -0.68 -5.14
CA SER A 55 5.19 0.22 -4.23
C SER A 55 5.65 0.05 -2.79
N ALA A 56 5.84 -1.18 -2.31
CA ALA A 56 6.36 -1.43 -0.95
C ALA A 56 7.83 -1.01 -0.79
N GLY A 57 8.63 -1.15 -1.85
CA GLY A 57 10.03 -0.74 -1.87
C GLY A 57 10.23 0.77 -1.73
N GLU A 58 9.33 1.56 -2.30
CA GLU A 58 9.35 3.04 -2.26
C GLU A 58 8.69 3.63 -1.01
N ALA A 59 7.95 2.82 -0.26
CA ALA A 59 7.36 3.25 1.00
C ALA A 59 8.46 3.51 2.04
N ILE A 60 8.26 4.50 2.90
CA ILE A 60 9.05 4.64 4.13
C ILE A 60 8.41 3.83 5.26
N GLY A 61 9.16 3.59 6.33
CA GLY A 61 8.63 2.83 7.47
C GLY A 61 7.42 3.53 8.11
N GLY A 62 6.30 2.83 8.20
CA GLY A 62 5.01 3.38 8.64
C GLY A 62 4.04 3.70 7.51
N GLU A 63 4.45 3.50 6.25
CA GLU A 63 3.71 3.97 5.09
C GLU A 63 3.03 2.88 4.29
N ILE A 64 1.86 3.23 3.76
CA ILE A 64 1.07 2.47 2.79
C ILE A 64 1.06 3.22 1.46
N LEU A 65 1.60 2.61 0.41
CA LEU A 65 1.55 3.14 -0.95
C LEU A 65 0.64 2.28 -1.84
N VAL A 66 -0.27 2.92 -2.57
CA VAL A 66 -1.15 2.28 -3.57
C VAL A 66 -0.77 2.70 -4.98
N SER A 67 -0.85 1.78 -5.94
CA SER A 67 -0.67 2.11 -7.36
C SER A 67 -1.78 3.04 -7.90
N ALA A 68 -1.51 3.73 -9.01
CA ALA A 68 -2.49 4.56 -9.72
C ALA A 68 -3.77 3.81 -10.10
N LEU A 69 -3.66 2.53 -10.48
CA LEU A 69 -4.83 1.71 -10.80
C LEU A 69 -5.74 1.52 -9.59
N VAL A 70 -5.16 1.14 -8.44
CA VAL A 70 -5.92 0.99 -7.19
C VAL A 70 -6.60 2.31 -6.83
N LYS A 71 -5.86 3.42 -6.90
CA LYS A 71 -6.41 4.75 -6.62
C LYS A 71 -7.60 5.08 -7.53
N GLY A 72 -7.48 4.85 -8.84
CA GLY A 72 -8.57 5.12 -9.80
C GLY A 72 -9.81 4.26 -9.56
N LEU A 73 -9.63 3.01 -9.11
CA LEU A 73 -10.74 2.12 -8.75
C LEU A 73 -11.45 2.55 -7.46
N THR A 74 -10.79 3.29 -6.58
CA THR A 74 -11.34 3.72 -5.28
C THR A 74 -11.77 5.18 -5.24
N GLU A 75 -11.39 6.00 -6.21
CA GLU A 75 -11.74 7.43 -6.27
C GLU A 75 -13.25 7.69 -6.13
N GLY A 76 -14.08 6.87 -6.77
CA GLY A 76 -15.54 7.03 -6.72
C GLY A 76 -16.19 6.58 -5.41
N LEU A 77 -15.44 5.95 -4.50
CA LEU A 77 -15.97 5.42 -3.24
C LEU A 77 -15.90 6.44 -2.10
N GLY A 78 -15.06 7.48 -2.20
CA GLY A 78 -14.95 8.52 -1.19
C GLY A 78 -14.27 8.11 0.12
N ASP A 79 -14.01 6.81 0.32
CA ASP A 79 -13.49 6.25 1.58
C ASP A 79 -11.97 6.38 1.75
N ILE A 80 -11.23 6.80 0.73
CA ILE A 80 -9.76 6.76 0.70
C ILE A 80 -9.20 8.10 0.27
N ASP A 81 -8.60 8.82 1.22
CA ASP A 81 -7.78 9.98 0.87
C ASP A 81 -6.38 9.51 0.47
N CYS A 82 -6.11 9.66 -0.82
CA CYS A 82 -4.82 9.39 -1.43
C CYS A 82 -4.04 10.71 -1.44
N GLY A 83 -3.06 10.82 -0.54
CA GLY A 83 -2.20 11.99 -0.39
C GLY A 83 -1.20 12.15 -1.54
N GLN A 84 0.03 12.54 -1.21
CA GLN A 84 1.04 12.91 -2.21
C GLN A 84 1.36 11.76 -3.19
N VAL A 85 1.47 12.13 -4.46
CA VAL A 85 1.89 11.23 -5.54
C VAL A 85 3.41 11.13 -5.59
N ARG A 86 3.93 9.92 -5.83
CA ARG A 86 5.33 9.67 -6.15
C ARG A 86 5.44 8.91 -7.46
N GLU A 87 6.43 9.29 -8.26
CA GLU A 87 6.79 8.52 -9.45
C GLU A 87 7.78 7.42 -9.09
N VAL A 88 7.51 6.21 -9.59
CA VAL A 88 8.29 5.01 -9.30
C VAL A 88 8.78 4.42 -10.61
N ALA A 89 10.09 4.25 -10.71
CA ALA A 89 10.71 3.60 -11.86
C ALA A 89 10.48 2.08 -11.82
N LEU A 90 9.91 1.55 -12.90
CA LEU A 90 9.76 0.10 -13.04
C LEU A 90 11.03 -0.46 -13.68
N LYS A 91 12.01 -0.87 -12.88
CA LYS A 91 13.31 -1.34 -13.41
C LYS A 91 13.22 -2.50 -14.43
N VAL A 92 12.09 -3.23 -14.46
CA VAL A 92 11.84 -4.39 -15.32
C VAL A 92 10.94 -4.05 -16.53
N LEU A 93 10.23 -2.91 -16.51
CA LEU A 93 9.34 -2.46 -17.58
C LEU A 93 9.79 -1.04 -17.98
N ALA A 94 10.12 -0.80 -19.25
CA ALA A 94 10.44 0.56 -19.67
C ALA A 94 9.23 1.49 -19.39
N GLY A 95 9.28 2.27 -18.31
CA GLY A 95 8.17 3.10 -17.86
C GLY A 95 8.29 3.60 -16.42
N MET A 96 7.57 4.69 -16.14
CA MET A 96 7.30 5.21 -14.80
C MET A 96 5.87 4.87 -14.44
N ASP A 97 5.61 4.53 -13.18
CA ASP A 97 4.26 4.47 -12.64
C ASP A 97 4.11 5.45 -11.48
N ARG A 98 2.88 5.73 -11.08
CA ARG A 98 2.55 6.61 -9.95
C ARG A 98 2.02 5.78 -8.80
N VAL A 99 2.53 6.08 -7.62
CA VAL A 99 2.02 5.57 -6.34
C VAL A 99 1.52 6.71 -5.49
N TYR A 100 0.57 6.41 -4.63
CA TYR A 100 -0.11 7.38 -3.78
C TYR A 100 -0.08 6.90 -2.35
N GLN A 101 0.26 7.79 -1.42
CA GLN A 101 0.19 7.50 -0.01
C GLN A 101 -1.26 7.43 0.46
N VAL A 102 -1.60 6.40 1.24
CA VAL A 102 -2.87 6.34 1.95
C VAL A 102 -2.71 7.02 3.31
N ASP A 103 -3.59 7.97 3.64
CA ASP A 103 -3.65 8.55 4.98
C ASP A 103 -4.49 7.65 5.92
N PRO A 104 -3.90 7.03 6.97
CA PRO A 104 -4.61 6.18 7.92
C PRO A 104 -5.70 6.93 8.73
N ILE A 105 -5.55 8.24 8.90
CA ILE A 105 -6.47 9.07 9.69
C ILE A 105 -7.78 9.27 8.93
N SER A 106 -7.69 9.57 7.63
CA SER A 106 -8.86 9.69 6.75
C SER A 106 -9.67 8.38 6.70
N TRP A 107 -8.98 7.23 6.63
CA TRP A 107 -9.61 5.90 6.64
C TRP A 107 -10.42 5.61 7.92
N THR A 108 -9.93 6.02 9.08
CA THR A 108 -10.57 5.74 10.38
C THR A 108 -11.81 6.63 10.61
N ILE A 109 -11.83 7.83 10.05
CA ILE A 109 -12.93 8.79 10.22
C ILE A 109 -14.16 8.41 9.38
N LEU A 110 -13.95 7.89 8.16
CA LEU A 110 -15.03 7.62 7.20
C LEU A 110 -15.87 6.37 7.53
N ARG A 111 -15.43 5.53 8.49
CA ARG A 111 -16.18 4.34 8.96
C ARG A 111 -16.91 4.51 10.29
N ARG A 112 -16.88 5.71 10.87
CA ARG A 112 -17.54 5.99 12.16
C ARG A 112 -18.99 6.48 12.01
N TYR A 113 -19.52 6.53 10.80
CA TYR A 113 -20.89 6.92 10.47
C TYR A 113 -21.54 5.93 9.50
#